data_AF-J9R7U7-F1
#
_entry.id   AF-J9R7U7-F1
#
_cell.length_a   1.000
_cell.length_b   1.000
_cell.length_c   1.000
_cell.angle_alpha   90.00
_cell.angle_beta   90.00
_cell.angle_gamma   90.00
#
_symmetry.space_group_name_H-M   'P 1'
#
loop_
_entity.id
_entity.type
_entity.pdbx_description
1 polymer ?
#
loop_
_entity_poly.entity_id
_entity_poly.type
_entity_poly.pdbx_seq_one_letter_code
_entity_poly.pdbx_strand_id
1 'polypeptide(L)'
;MNDRKIDKAVFQKFKDEVEKLKKEKKMKKNDIAQALGYEKYQTFSNILQGITKLSLEDLLNFCDIFGYDISYFMNNSNETEKHIEMMNINTIKTRMKNIEQQIDVVSKTNDMMKQLYISGITLAESQISNLRNLRALIGH
;
A
#
# COMPACT_ATOMS: atom_id res chain seq x y z
N MET A 1 11.39 -6.52 24.53
CA MET A 1 10.21 -5.97 23.85
C MET A 1 9.07 -6.00 24.85
N ASN A 2 8.61 -4.85 25.33
CA ASN A 2 7.50 -4.78 26.29
C ASN A 2 6.19 -4.86 25.51
N ASP A 3 5.48 -5.98 25.62
CA ASP A 3 4.07 -6.10 25.24
C ASP A 3 3.24 -5.15 26.13
N ARG A 4 3.12 -3.88 25.72
CA ARG A 4 2.29 -2.89 26.41
C ARG A 4 0.83 -3.25 26.15
N LYS A 5 0.13 -3.61 27.24
CA LYS A 5 -1.24 -4.11 27.21
C LYS A 5 -2.20 -2.97 26.83
N ILE A 6 -3.01 -3.19 25.80
CA ILE A 6 -4.21 -2.38 25.57
C ILE A 6 -5.21 -2.68 26.69
N ASP A 7 -5.72 -1.62 27.32
CA ASP A 7 -6.72 -1.74 28.38
C ASP A 7 -8.03 -2.33 27.87
N LYS A 8 -8.73 -3.06 28.74
CA LYS A 8 -10.04 -3.68 28.43
C LYS A 8 -11.05 -2.68 27.87
N ALA A 9 -11.02 -1.44 28.36
CA ALA A 9 -11.91 -0.37 27.89
C ALA A 9 -11.64 0.02 26.43
N VAL A 10 -10.36 0.11 26.05
CA VAL A 10 -9.92 0.43 24.68
C VAL A 10 -10.31 -0.71 23.74
N PHE A 11 -10.07 -1.96 24.16
CA PHE A 11 -10.47 -3.13 23.40
C PHE A 11 -11.99 -3.20 23.18
N GLN A 12 -12.79 -2.86 24.20
CA GLN A 12 -14.24 -2.84 24.07
C GLN A 12 -14.69 -1.78 23.07
N LYS A 13 -14.15 -0.55 23.14
CA LYS A 13 -14.42 0.51 22.15
C LYS A 13 -14.09 0.06 20.73
N PHE A 14 -12.92 -0.56 20.52
CA PHE A 14 -12.54 -1.12 19.23
C PHE A 14 -13.58 -2.12 18.71
N LYS A 15 -14.00 -3.05 19.56
CA LYS A 15 -15.01 -4.06 19.20
C LYS A 15 -16.35 -3.43 18.83
N ASP A 16 -16.76 -2.39 19.56
CA ASP A 16 -18.01 -1.67 19.31
C ASP A 16 -17.96 -0.94 17.96
N GLU A 17 -16.84 -0.31 17.62
CA GLU A 17 -16.64 0.34 16.32
C GLU A 17 -16.60 -0.68 15.16
N VAL A 18 -15.98 -1.84 15.35
CA VAL A 18 -16.04 -2.93 14.36
C VAL A 18 -17.49 -3.39 14.12
N GLU A 19 -18.31 -3.48 15.16
CA GLU A 19 -19.72 -3.83 15.02
C GLU A 19 -20.55 -2.70 14.38
N LYS A 20 -20.20 -1.43 14.59
CA LYS A 20 -20.80 -0.30 13.86
C LYS A 20 -20.47 -0.35 12.37
N LEU A 21 -19.20 -0.57 12.00
CA LEU A 21 -18.79 -0.69 10.59
C LEU A 21 -19.57 -1.79 9.85
N LYS A 22 -19.83 -2.91 10.53
CA LYS A 22 -20.67 -3.99 9.97
C LYS A 22 -22.10 -3.55 9.72
N LYS A 23 -22.69 -2.77 10.63
CA LYS A 23 -24.10 -2.32 10.53
C LYS A 23 -24.27 -1.18 9.54
N GLU A 24 -23.43 -0.16 9.62
CA GLU A 24 -23.56 1.08 8.87
C GLU A 24 -23.00 0.95 7.45
N LYS A 25 -21.80 0.36 7.30
CA LYS A 25 -21.13 0.21 6.00
C LYS A 25 -21.40 -1.15 5.34
N LYS A 26 -22.24 -2.00 5.95
CA LYS A 26 -22.57 -3.36 5.48
C LYS A 26 -21.35 -4.24 5.20
N MET A 27 -20.22 -3.98 5.88
CA MET A 27 -18.99 -4.74 5.70
C MET A 27 -19.06 -6.08 6.44
N LYS A 28 -18.50 -7.14 5.86
CA LYS A 28 -18.34 -8.41 6.57
C LYS A 28 -17.09 -8.35 7.44
N LYS A 29 -17.04 -9.16 8.50
CA LYS A 29 -15.84 -9.29 9.34
C LYS A 29 -14.61 -9.69 8.53
N ASN A 30 -14.81 -10.47 7.46
CA ASN A 30 -13.72 -10.88 6.57
C ASN A 30 -13.16 -9.70 5.77
N ASP A 31 -14.02 -8.79 5.30
CA ASP A 31 -13.60 -7.61 4.54
C ASP A 31 -12.81 -6.64 5.44
N ILE A 32 -13.25 -6.50 6.70
CA ILE A 32 -12.53 -5.72 7.71
C ILE A 32 -11.17 -6.37 8.03
N ALA A 33 -11.13 -7.70 8.19
CA ALA A 33 -9.89 -8.42 8.44
C ALA A 33 -8.87 -8.26 7.29
N GLN A 34 -9.35 -8.35 6.04
CA GLN A 34 -8.53 -8.15 4.86
C GLN A 34 -8.03 -6.71 4.74
N ALA A 35 -8.90 -5.73 5.02
CA ALA A 35 -8.51 -4.32 4.99
C ALA A 35 -7.38 -4.03 6.00
N LEU A 36 -7.44 -4.66 7.19
CA LEU A 36 -6.41 -4.57 8.23
C LEU A 36 -5.15 -5.39 7.94
N GLY A 37 -5.08 -6.12 6.82
CA GLY A 37 -3.91 -6.89 6.42
C GLY A 37 -3.76 -8.25 7.10
N TYR A 38 -4.80 -8.79 7.75
CA TYR A 38 -4.72 -10.13 8.32
C TYR A 38 -4.73 -11.20 7.22
N GLU A 39 -3.66 -12.00 7.15
CA GLU A 39 -3.60 -13.15 6.24
C GLU A 39 -4.67 -14.21 6.54
N LYS A 40 -5.05 -14.35 7.81
CA LYS A 40 -6.03 -15.33 8.27
C LYS A 40 -7.16 -14.66 9.03
N TYR A 41 -8.38 -14.87 8.54
CA TYR A 41 -9.62 -14.42 9.21
C TYR A 41 -9.69 -14.88 10.68
N GLN A 42 -9.21 -16.09 10.97
CA GLN A 42 -9.24 -16.65 12.32
C GLN A 42 -8.47 -15.79 13.32
N THR A 43 -7.36 -15.17 12.91
CA THR A 43 -6.57 -14.28 13.77
C THR A 43 -7.41 -13.08 14.20
N PHE A 44 -8.07 -12.42 13.26
CA PHE A 44 -8.98 -11.31 13.55
C PHE A 44 -10.17 -11.73 14.41
N SER A 45 -10.76 -12.91 14.14
CA SER A 45 -11.84 -13.44 14.96
C SER A 45 -11.40 -13.71 16.41
N ASN A 46 -10.20 -14.28 16.60
CA ASN A 46 -9.63 -14.53 17.92
C ASN A 46 -9.36 -13.22 18.67
N ILE A 47 -8.96 -12.17 17.96
CA ILE A 47 -8.81 -10.83 18.53
C ILE A 47 -10.17 -10.31 19.02
N LEU A 48 -11.23 -10.34 18.18
CA LEU A 48 -12.57 -9.88 18.59
C LEU A 48 -13.20 -10.67 19.75
N GLN A 49 -12.79 -11.93 19.90
CA GLN A 49 -13.20 -12.79 21.01
C GLN A 49 -12.36 -12.58 22.27
N GLY A 50 -11.25 -11.82 22.19
CA GLY A 50 -10.32 -11.59 23.29
C GLY A 50 -9.41 -12.79 23.59
N ILE A 51 -9.38 -13.80 22.71
CA ILE A 51 -8.47 -14.94 22.80
C ILE A 51 -7.05 -14.48 22.46
N THR A 52 -6.93 -13.72 21.38
CA THR A 52 -5.69 -13.05 20.98
C THR A 52 -5.76 -11.60 21.43
N LYS A 53 -4.65 -11.07 21.93
CA LYS A 53 -4.59 -9.67 22.35
C LYS A 53 -4.58 -8.76 21.12
N LEU A 54 -5.35 -7.67 21.18
CA LEU A 54 -5.24 -6.57 20.24
C LEU A 54 -3.91 -5.84 20.50
N SER A 55 -3.07 -5.75 19.47
CA SER A 55 -1.85 -4.93 19.57
C SER A 55 -2.16 -3.46 19.30
N LEU A 56 -1.28 -2.57 19.76
CA LEU A 56 -1.41 -1.13 19.46
C LEU A 56 -1.27 -0.85 17.96
N GLU A 57 -0.42 -1.61 17.27
CA GLU A 57 -0.25 -1.53 15.82
C GLU A 57 -1.54 -1.87 15.09
N ASP A 58 -2.23 -2.94 15.49
CA ASP A 58 -3.54 -3.31 14.93
C ASP A 58 -4.59 -2.21 15.13
N LEU A 59 -4.62 -1.62 16.32
CA LEU A 59 -5.55 -0.53 16.64
C LEU A 59 -5.25 0.73 15.83
N LEU A 60 -3.98 1.07 15.65
CA LEU A 60 -3.56 2.21 14.83
C LEU A 60 -3.87 1.98 13.35
N ASN A 61 -3.60 0.78 12.82
CA ASN A 61 -3.98 0.43 11.45
C ASN A 61 -5.50 0.53 11.25
N PHE A 62 -6.29 0.10 12.23
CA PHE A 62 -7.73 0.30 12.21
C PHE A 62 -8.11 1.79 12.17
N CYS A 63 -7.45 2.62 12.97
CA CYS A 63 -7.66 4.06 12.96
C CYS A 63 -7.35 4.69 11.61
N ASP A 64 -6.21 4.35 11.00
CA ASP A 64 -5.78 4.88 9.70
C ASP A 64 -6.73 4.48 8.56
N ILE A 65 -7.10 3.19 8.50
CA ILE A 65 -7.95 2.65 7.42
C ILE A 65 -9.37 3.18 7.49
N PHE A 66 -9.94 3.27 8.70
CA PHE A 66 -11.34 3.65 8.88
C PHE A 66 -11.55 5.12 9.26
N GLY A 67 -10.46 5.90 9.36
CA GLY A 67 -10.48 7.35 9.60
C GLY A 67 -10.85 7.73 11.03
N TYR A 68 -10.47 6.93 12.01
CA TYR A 68 -10.65 7.26 13.42
C TYR A 68 -9.39 7.91 14.01
N ASP A 69 -9.57 8.82 14.96
CA ASP A 69 -8.47 9.33 15.77
C ASP A 69 -8.12 8.31 16.86
N ILE A 70 -6.86 7.93 16.99
CA ILE A 70 -6.40 7.03 18.06
C ILE A 70 -6.71 7.58 19.46
N SER A 71 -6.77 8.91 19.61
CA SER A 71 -7.12 9.59 20.85
C SER A 71 -8.57 9.31 21.29
N TYR A 72 -9.46 8.96 20.36
CA TYR A 72 -10.81 8.50 20.69
C TYR A 72 -10.79 7.17 21.46
N PHE A 73 -9.82 6.31 21.14
CA PHE A 73 -9.64 5.02 21.78
C PHE A 73 -8.82 5.16 23.07
N MET A 74 -7.72 5.91 23.04
CA MET A 74 -6.77 6.10 24.13
C MET A 74 -7.04 7.39 24.92
N ASN A 75 -7.56 7.28 26.14
CA ASN A 75 -7.89 8.44 26.99
C ASN A 75 -6.68 9.14 27.66
N ASN A 76 -5.43 8.81 27.31
CA ASN A 76 -4.23 9.37 27.95
C ASN A 76 -3.25 9.97 26.93
N SER A 77 -3.05 11.28 27.06
CA SER A 77 -2.44 12.19 26.09
C SER A 77 -0.91 12.15 25.95
N ASN A 78 -0.18 11.36 26.73
CA ASN A 78 1.29 11.39 26.73
C ASN A 78 1.97 10.24 25.96
N GLU A 79 1.25 9.17 25.64
CA GLU A 79 1.82 7.99 24.92
C GLU A 79 1.51 8.00 23.42
N THR A 80 0.47 8.74 23.02
CA THR A 80 -0.02 8.85 21.65
C THR A 80 1.01 9.54 20.73
N GLU A 81 1.66 10.60 21.21
CA GLU A 81 2.56 11.44 20.40
C GLU A 81 3.81 10.68 19.90
N LYS A 82 4.47 9.89 20.76
CA LYS A 82 5.67 9.14 20.36
C LYS A 82 5.38 8.01 19.38
N HIS A 83 4.22 7.37 19.48
CA HIS A 83 3.84 6.29 18.57
C HIS A 83 3.38 6.81 17.20
N ILE A 84 2.70 7.97 17.16
CA ILE A 84 2.34 8.65 15.92
C ILE A 84 3.60 9.06 15.13
N GLU A 85 4.64 9.59 15.79
CA GLU A 85 5.93 9.89 15.15
C GLU A 85 6.60 8.64 14.55
N MET A 86 6.64 7.54 15.31
CA MET A 86 7.28 6.29 14.86
C MET A 86 6.53 5.65 13.69
N MET A 87 5.20 5.73 13.70
CA MET A 87 4.36 5.22 12.61
C MET A 87 4.58 6.04 11.34
N ASN A 88 4.59 7.38 11.45
CA ASN A 88 4.91 8.27 10.33
C ASN A 88 6.26 7.90 9.67
N ILE A 89 7.29 7.57 10.46
CA ILE A 89 8.58 7.15 9.91
C ILE A 89 8.47 5.84 9.12
N ASN A 90 7.71 4.85 9.60
CA ASN A 90 7.51 3.58 8.88
C ASN A 90 6.68 3.78 7.60
N THR A 91 5.63 4.61 7.64
CA THR A 91 4.83 4.94 6.45
C THR A 91 5.66 5.69 5.42
N ILE A 92 6.52 6.62 5.86
CA ILE A 92 7.48 7.34 5.01
C ILE A 92 8.46 6.34 4.38
N LYS A 93 9.02 5.40 5.16
CA LYS A 93 9.96 4.39 4.66
C LYS A 93 9.33 3.48 3.60
N THR A 94 8.10 3.05 3.81
CA THR A 94 7.35 2.25 2.83
C THR A 94 7.08 3.05 1.56
N ARG A 95 6.68 4.33 1.69
CA ARG A 95 6.50 5.24 0.54
C ARG A 95 7.80 5.45 -0.22
N MET A 96 8.93 5.66 0.46
CA MET A 96 10.25 5.81 -0.18
C MET A 96 10.63 4.56 -0.97
N LYS A 97 10.44 3.36 -0.40
CA LYS A 97 10.70 2.11 -1.10
C LYS A 97 9.84 1.95 -2.37
N ASN A 98 8.57 2.34 -2.30
CA ASN A 98 7.68 2.32 -3.46
C ASN A 98 8.12 3.34 -4.53
N ILE A 99 8.58 4.52 -4.13
CA ILE A 99 9.12 5.54 -5.04
C ILE A 99 10.38 5.02 -5.74
N GLU A 100 11.31 4.38 -5.02
CA GLU A 100 12.51 3.77 -5.61
C GLU A 100 12.15 2.74 -6.68
N GLN A 101 11.17 1.88 -6.41
CA GLN A 101 10.67 0.91 -7.39
C GLN A 101 10.07 1.58 -8.63
N GLN A 102 9.31 2.66 -8.44
CA GLN A 102 8.74 3.42 -9.56
C GLN A 102 9.81 4.10 -10.41
N ILE A 103 10.87 4.64 -9.79
CA ILE A 103 12.01 5.24 -10.51
C ILE A 103 12.72 4.18 -11.35
N ASP A 104 12.94 2.98 -10.83
CA ASP A 104 13.56 1.88 -11.58
C ASP A 104 12.71 1.48 -12.80
N VAL A 105 11.38 1.39 -12.66
CA VAL A 105 10.46 1.13 -13.78
C VAL A 105 10.57 2.24 -14.83
N VAL A 106 10.50 3.51 -14.41
CA VAL A 106 10.60 4.66 -15.33
C VAL A 106 11.95 4.67 -16.05
N SER A 107 13.05 4.35 -15.37
CA SER A 107 14.38 4.24 -15.98
C SER A 107 14.41 3.17 -17.07
N LYS A 108 13.87 1.98 -16.79
CA LYS A 108 13.79 0.88 -17.77
C LYS A 108 12.89 1.24 -18.96
N THR A 109 11.77 1.91 -18.72
CA THR A 109 10.90 2.40 -19.81
C THR A 109 11.62 3.42 -20.68
N ASN A 110 12.40 4.33 -20.08
CA ASN A 110 13.19 5.30 -20.82
C ASN A 110 14.24 4.63 -21.72
N ASP A 111 14.94 3.61 -21.21
CA ASP A 111 15.94 2.88 -22.00
C ASP A 111 15.28 2.09 -23.14
N MET A 112 14.10 1.52 -22.91
CA MET A 112 13.30 0.89 -23.96
C MET A 112 12.87 1.89 -25.04
N MET A 113 12.43 3.09 -24.65
CA MET A 113 12.07 4.15 -25.59
C MET A 113 13.27 4.60 -26.45
N LYS A 114 14.47 4.70 -25.85
CA LYS A 114 15.70 4.98 -26.61
C LYS A 114 15.99 3.89 -27.63
N GLN A 115 15.81 2.61 -27.27
CA GLN A 115 16.00 1.51 -28.22
C GLN A 115 14.99 1.56 -29.36
N LEU A 116 13.71 1.80 -29.07
CA LEU A 116 12.68 1.95 -30.09
C LEU A 116 12.99 3.10 -31.06
N TYR A 117 13.48 4.23 -30.53
CA TYR A 117 13.90 5.35 -31.35
C TYR A 117 15.04 4.97 -32.31
N ILE A 118 16.08 4.29 -31.80
CA ILE A 118 17.20 3.80 -32.62
C ILE A 118 16.69 2.82 -33.68
N SER A 119 15.86 1.85 -33.31
CA SER A 119 15.27 0.90 -34.25
C SER A 119 14.44 1.58 -35.33
N GLY A 120 13.70 2.64 -34.98
CA GLY A 120 12.94 3.45 -35.93
C GLY A 120 13.84 4.15 -36.95
N ILE A 121 14.96 4.73 -36.51
CA ILE A 121 15.96 5.34 -37.41
C ILE A 121 16.53 4.28 -38.36
N THR A 122 17.00 3.15 -37.83
CA THR A 122 17.58 2.07 -38.65
C THR A 122 16.58 1.53 -39.68
N LEU A 123 15.31 1.43 -39.30
CA LEU A 123 14.25 1.01 -40.23
C LEU A 123 14.05 2.04 -41.36
N ALA A 124 14.03 3.33 -41.02
CA ALA A 124 13.90 4.40 -42.01
C ALA A 124 15.09 4.42 -42.99
N GLU A 125 16.32 4.26 -42.49
CA GLU A 125 17.53 4.14 -43.31
C GLU A 125 17.47 2.93 -44.24
N SER A 126 17.00 1.79 -43.74
CA SER A 126 16.78 0.58 -44.53
C SER A 126 15.77 0.81 -45.66
N GLN A 127 14.65 1.49 -45.36
CA GLN A 127 13.64 1.82 -46.37
C GLN A 127 14.17 2.77 -47.44
N ILE A 128 14.94 3.79 -47.06
CA ILE A 128 15.59 4.71 -48.01
C ILE A 128 16.56 3.95 -48.93
N SER A 129 17.36 3.04 -48.35
CA SER A 129 18.27 2.19 -49.13
C SER A 129 17.51 1.31 -50.14
N ASN A 130 16.44 0.66 -49.69
CA ASN A 130 15.59 -0.17 -50.55
C ASN A 130 14.95 0.65 -51.68
N LEU A 131 14.47 1.86 -51.39
CA LEU A 131 13.92 2.77 -52.41
C LEU A 131 14.97 3.19 -53.44
N ARG A 132 16.22 3.46 -53.02
CA ARG A 132 17.32 3.74 -53.95
C ARG A 132 17.62 2.56 -54.86
N ASN A 133 17.65 1.35 -54.30
CA ASN A 133 17.88 0.12 -55.09
C ASN A 133 16.76 -0.13 -56.09
N LEU A 134 15.49 0.05 -55.67
CA LEU A 134 14.33 -0.05 -56.54
C LEU A 134 14.39 0.98 -57.67
N ARG A 135 14.75 2.23 -57.36
CA ARG A 135 14.92 3.30 -58.34
C ARG A 135 15.98 2.95 -59.38
N ALA A 136 17.12 2.41 -58.94
CA ALA A 136 18.20 1.99 -59.84
C ALA A 136 17.76 0.84 -60.77
N LEU A 137 16.96 -0.11 -60.27
CA LEU A 137 16.45 -1.25 -61.06
C LEU A 137 15.49 -0.83 -62.18
N ILE A 138 14.67 0.21 -61.96
CA ILE A 138 13.70 0.69 -62.96
C ILE A 138 14.28 1.70 -63.95
N GLY A 139 15.58 2.02 -63.87
CA GLY A 139 16.29 2.85 -64.86
C GLY A 139 16.08 4.37 -64.75
N HIS A 140 15.86 4.89 -63.53
CA HIS A 140 15.69 6.32 -63.23
C HIS A 140 16.72 6.88 -62.22
#